data_AF-A0A521VQU3-F1
#
_entry.id   AF-A0A521VQU3-F1
#
_cell.length_a   1.000
_cell.length_b   1.000
_cell.length_c   1.000
_cell.angle_alpha   90.00
_cell.angle_beta   90.00
_cell.angle_gamma   90.00
#
_symmetry.space_group_name_H-M   'P 1'
#
loop_
_entity.id
_entity.type
_entity.pdbx_description
1 polymer ?
#
loop_
_entity_poly.entity_id
_entity_poly.type
_entity_poly.pdbx_seq_one_letter_code
_entity_poly.pdbx_strand_id
1 'polypeptide(L)'
;MKRLFLAFFILLFMLPQINFAQTSGITGDWYGTLDVQGVMQLRIVFHIAEKNGQLTSTLDSPDQSANSLPVAETKFEAPELTLSMPMLQAIYKGTVNGDFTELTGTFSQGGMDMPLTMGREAIGKAEVNRPQEPKPPFPYYEEEVTFENANAGLTLAGTLTLPQKEGQFPVVVLVSGSGPQNRNEELFGHKPFLVLADYLVRQGIGVLRFDDRGVGQSTGDFGAATSEDFVTDALAAVGYLKTRPEVNPRQIGITGHSEGGLIAPMAAAQSDDVAFIVLLAGPGVVGKDLLLKQISLIALANGENEDAVEKQATYSSEIFDIICLISDTSDMRTILMEVMKRQFSELPEEDKKAIGDADGYIKNQLAKIMTPWFRFFLCYDPAPALEQVTCPVLALNGEKDLQVDPAQNLGGIEAALKKAGNSNFKVKKLEGLNHLFQTCEAGTPSEYGQIEETFSPVALKEVSDWILSILK
;
A
#
# COMPACT_ATOMS: atom_id res chain seq x y z
N MET A 1 33.92 -86.21 -6.95
CA MET A 1 33.40 -85.56 -5.73
C MET A 1 34.15 -84.26 -5.50
N LYS A 2 33.40 -83.14 -5.42
CA LYS A 2 33.76 -81.80 -4.87
C LYS A 2 34.84 -81.02 -5.64
N ARG A 3 34.44 -79.96 -6.38
CA ARG A 3 34.40 -78.52 -5.98
C ARG A 3 35.84 -77.95 -5.91
N LEU A 4 36.23 -76.83 -6.52
CA LEU A 4 35.55 -75.56 -6.77
C LEU A 4 36.38 -74.76 -7.79
N PHE A 5 35.73 -73.96 -8.65
CA PHE A 5 36.32 -72.97 -9.55
C PHE A 5 37.14 -71.90 -8.80
N LEU A 6 38.28 -71.48 -9.34
CA LEU A 6 38.69 -70.07 -9.27
C LEU A 6 39.60 -69.73 -10.46
N ALA A 7 39.16 -68.72 -11.22
CA ALA A 7 39.68 -68.30 -12.50
C ALA A 7 40.80 -67.26 -12.37
N PHE A 8 41.56 -67.15 -13.46
CA PHE A 8 42.69 -66.28 -13.74
C PHE A 8 42.56 -64.82 -13.25
N PHE A 9 43.61 -64.32 -12.60
CA PHE A 9 43.88 -62.90 -12.40
C PHE A 9 44.57 -62.33 -13.65
N ILE A 10 43.95 -61.34 -14.30
CA ILE A 10 44.62 -60.42 -15.23
C ILE A 10 44.57 -59.04 -14.56
N LEU A 11 45.75 -58.52 -14.23
CA LEU A 11 45.95 -57.17 -13.72
C LEU A 11 45.76 -56.18 -14.89
N LEU A 12 44.68 -55.39 -14.86
CA LEU A 12 44.50 -54.22 -15.72
C LEU A 12 44.65 -52.95 -14.86
N PHE A 13 45.59 -52.07 -15.24
CA PHE A 13 45.73 -50.75 -14.65
C PHE A 13 44.49 -49.90 -14.99
N MET A 14 43.70 -49.53 -13.98
CA MET A 14 42.68 -48.47 -14.09
C MET A 14 43.35 -47.11 -13.89
N LEU A 15 43.27 -46.26 -14.90
CA LEU A 15 43.46 -44.82 -14.76
C LEU A 15 42.32 -44.24 -13.89
N PRO A 16 42.59 -43.26 -13.01
CA PRO A 16 41.52 -42.57 -12.31
C PRO A 16 40.69 -41.77 -13.33
N GLN A 17 39.41 -42.12 -13.48
CA GLN A 17 38.46 -41.25 -14.15
C GLN A 17 38.16 -40.07 -13.22
N ILE A 18 38.59 -38.89 -13.63
CA ILE A 18 38.12 -37.63 -13.05
C ILE A 18 36.68 -37.46 -13.51
N ASN A 19 35.72 -37.73 -12.62
CA ASN A 19 34.34 -37.33 -12.82
C ASN A 19 34.27 -35.80 -12.76
N PHE A 20 34.10 -35.15 -13.91
CA PHE A 20 33.53 -33.80 -13.91
C PHE A 20 32.07 -33.95 -13.47
N ALA A 21 31.73 -33.45 -12.28
CA ALA A 21 30.35 -33.30 -11.87
C ALA A 21 29.65 -32.37 -12.88
N GLN A 22 28.54 -32.82 -13.46
CA GLN A 22 27.72 -32.03 -14.37
C GLN A 22 27.12 -30.83 -13.63
N THR A 23 27.69 -29.63 -13.83
CA THR A 23 27.08 -28.35 -13.48
C THR A 23 25.97 -27.92 -14.47
N SER A 24 25.73 -28.70 -15.53
CA SER A 24 24.93 -28.27 -16.69
C SER A 24 23.42 -28.19 -16.48
N GLY A 25 22.89 -28.70 -15.36
CA GLY A 25 21.44 -28.78 -15.14
C GLY A 25 20.83 -27.52 -14.53
N ILE A 26 21.56 -26.78 -13.69
CA ILE A 26 20.98 -25.72 -12.85
C ILE A 26 20.89 -24.36 -13.57
N THR A 27 21.69 -24.13 -14.62
CA THR A 27 21.71 -22.89 -15.39
C THR A 27 20.40 -22.63 -16.14
N GLY A 28 20.17 -21.38 -16.53
CA GLY A 28 18.97 -20.89 -17.19
C GLY A 28 18.05 -20.11 -16.26
N ASP A 29 16.86 -19.84 -16.75
CA ASP A 29 15.86 -19.09 -16.01
C ASP A 29 15.03 -20.04 -15.12
N TRP A 30 14.67 -19.52 -13.95
CA TRP A 30 13.78 -20.15 -12.99
C TRP A 30 12.72 -19.14 -12.59
N TYR A 31 11.46 -19.50 -12.82
CA TYR A 31 10.30 -18.65 -12.59
C TYR A 31 9.51 -19.18 -11.40
N GLY A 32 9.15 -18.31 -10.47
CA GLY A 32 8.25 -18.62 -9.37
C GLY A 32 7.34 -17.44 -9.06
N THR A 33 6.27 -17.72 -8.33
CA THR A 33 5.42 -16.68 -7.73
C THR A 33 5.66 -16.72 -6.23
N LEU A 34 6.24 -15.65 -5.70
CA LEU A 34 6.43 -15.44 -4.28
C LEU A 34 5.15 -14.87 -3.69
N ASP A 35 4.58 -15.58 -2.74
CA ASP A 35 3.43 -15.12 -1.97
C ASP A 35 3.93 -14.36 -0.73
N VAL A 36 3.70 -13.04 -0.72
CA VAL A 36 4.05 -12.16 0.40
C VAL A 36 2.86 -12.12 1.36
N GLN A 37 2.77 -13.14 2.22
CA GLN A 37 1.78 -13.27 3.30
C GLN A 37 0.32 -13.10 2.84
N GLY A 38 -0.01 -13.53 1.63
CA GLY A 38 -1.32 -13.39 0.99
C GLY A 38 -1.59 -12.00 0.42
N VAL A 39 -0.81 -10.98 0.78
CA VAL A 39 -1.03 -9.57 0.42
C VAL A 39 -0.68 -9.27 -1.02
N MET A 40 0.40 -9.89 -1.50
CA MET A 40 0.95 -9.59 -2.81
C MET A 40 1.59 -10.84 -3.38
N GLN A 41 1.32 -11.10 -4.65
CA GLN A 41 2.01 -12.12 -5.42
C GLN A 41 3.03 -11.45 -6.32
N LEU A 42 4.30 -11.77 -6.12
CA LEU A 42 5.41 -11.26 -6.90
C LEU A 42 5.97 -12.36 -7.79
N ARG A 43 5.98 -12.14 -9.10
CA ARG A 43 6.76 -13.01 -9.99
C ARG A 43 8.24 -12.74 -9.74
N ILE A 44 8.96 -13.81 -9.45
CA ILE A 44 10.40 -13.82 -9.18
C ILE A 44 11.05 -14.65 -10.29
N VAL A 45 12.07 -14.08 -10.93
CA VAL A 45 12.86 -14.78 -11.94
C VAL A 45 14.32 -14.78 -11.53
N PHE A 46 14.89 -15.95 -11.29
CA PHE A 46 16.34 -16.08 -11.16
C PHE A 46 16.94 -16.46 -12.51
N HIS A 47 17.90 -15.65 -12.96
CA HIS A 47 18.70 -15.93 -14.15
C HIS A 47 20.04 -16.51 -13.71
N ILE A 48 20.24 -17.81 -13.86
CA ILE A 48 21.47 -18.50 -13.42
C ILE A 48 22.35 -18.77 -14.64
N ALA A 49 23.55 -18.20 -14.67
CA ALA A 49 24.54 -18.40 -15.72
C ALA A 49 25.85 -18.98 -15.16
N GLU A 50 26.66 -19.58 -16.01
CA GLU A 50 28.01 -20.03 -15.67
C GLU A 50 29.05 -19.18 -16.42
N LYS A 51 30.02 -18.64 -15.69
CA LYS A 51 31.14 -17.87 -16.25
C LYS A 51 32.44 -18.36 -15.62
N ASN A 52 33.38 -18.81 -16.47
CA ASN A 52 34.70 -19.31 -16.05
C ASN A 52 34.63 -20.44 -14.99
N GLY A 53 33.64 -21.33 -15.08
CA GLY A 53 33.48 -22.44 -14.12
C GLY A 53 32.80 -22.05 -12.80
N GLN A 54 32.31 -20.80 -12.69
CA GLN A 54 31.59 -20.31 -11.51
C GLN A 54 30.18 -19.88 -11.88
N LEU A 55 29.19 -20.24 -11.06
CA LEU A 55 27.83 -19.78 -11.23
C LEU A 55 27.68 -18.31 -10.83
N THR A 56 26.90 -17.58 -11.59
CA THR A 56 26.52 -16.18 -11.37
C THR A 56 25.02 -16.07 -11.57
N SER A 57 24.33 -15.25 -10.76
CA SER A 57 22.89 -15.06 -10.94
C SER A 57 22.45 -13.61 -10.85
N THR A 58 21.32 -13.31 -11.47
CA THR A 58 20.54 -12.08 -11.24
C THR A 58 19.10 -12.43 -10.90
N LEU A 59 18.41 -11.48 -10.29
CA LEU A 59 17.00 -11.55 -9.93
C LEU A 59 16.21 -10.48 -10.68
N ASP A 60 15.09 -10.88 -11.27
CA ASP A 60 14.06 -9.97 -11.75
C ASP A 60 12.78 -10.15 -10.91
N SER A 61 12.11 -9.03 -10.62
CA SER A 61 10.74 -8.96 -10.08
C SER A 61 9.93 -8.05 -11.00
N PRO A 62 9.33 -8.59 -12.08
CA PRO A 62 8.61 -7.80 -13.08
C PRO A 62 7.46 -6.99 -12.48
N ASP A 63 6.80 -7.51 -11.44
CA ASP A 63 5.70 -6.83 -10.76
C ASP A 63 6.15 -5.62 -9.93
N GLN A 64 7.46 -5.50 -9.66
CA GLN A 64 8.08 -4.37 -8.98
C GLN A 64 8.94 -3.51 -9.93
N SER A 65 8.90 -3.78 -11.24
CA SER A 65 9.78 -3.14 -12.23
C SER A 65 11.28 -3.22 -11.89
N ALA A 66 11.67 -4.22 -11.07
CA ALA A 66 13.04 -4.43 -10.66
C ALA A 66 13.67 -5.49 -11.57
N ASN A 67 14.67 -5.11 -12.35
CA ASN A 67 15.32 -5.99 -13.32
C ASN A 67 16.82 -6.07 -13.03
N SER A 68 17.40 -7.25 -13.23
CA SER A 68 18.82 -7.56 -13.12
C SER A 68 19.41 -7.20 -11.76
N LEU A 69 18.66 -7.41 -10.68
CA LEU A 69 19.18 -7.24 -9.32
C LEU A 69 20.32 -8.24 -9.09
N PRO A 70 21.47 -7.81 -8.56
CA PRO A 70 22.63 -8.69 -8.44
C PRO A 70 22.42 -9.70 -7.29
N VAL A 71 22.64 -10.98 -7.60
CA VAL A 71 22.81 -12.02 -6.58
C VAL A 71 24.30 -12.10 -6.24
N ALA A 72 24.65 -11.73 -5.01
CA ALA A 72 26.04 -11.60 -4.59
C ALA A 72 26.76 -12.94 -4.51
N GLU A 73 26.03 -14.02 -4.20
CA GLU A 73 26.57 -15.36 -4.13
C GLU A 73 25.59 -16.40 -4.70
N THR A 74 26.07 -17.24 -5.61
CA THR A 74 25.34 -18.40 -6.15
C THR A 74 26.12 -19.66 -5.82
N LYS A 75 25.62 -20.49 -4.91
CA LYS A 75 26.21 -21.79 -4.54
C LYS A 75 25.29 -22.92 -4.93
N PHE A 76 25.83 -23.89 -5.66
CA PHE A 76 25.11 -25.10 -6.02
C PHE A 76 25.93 -26.32 -5.65
N GLU A 77 25.40 -27.12 -4.72
CA GLU A 77 25.94 -28.40 -4.29
C GLU A 77 24.78 -29.40 -4.40
N ALA A 78 24.67 -30.05 -5.56
CA ALA A 78 23.48 -30.82 -5.92
C ALA A 78 23.02 -31.76 -4.78
N PRO A 79 21.72 -31.75 -4.42
CA PRO A 79 20.62 -31.04 -5.08
C PRO A 79 20.37 -29.59 -4.58
N GLU A 80 21.20 -29.06 -3.70
CA GLU A 80 20.93 -27.80 -3.00
C GLU A 80 21.45 -26.57 -3.76
N LEU A 81 20.59 -25.56 -3.91
CA LEU A 81 20.90 -24.23 -4.44
C LEU A 81 20.73 -23.19 -3.34
N THR A 82 21.73 -22.33 -3.17
CA THR A 82 21.66 -21.13 -2.32
C THR A 82 21.98 -19.88 -3.13
N LEU A 83 21.10 -18.88 -3.07
CA LEU A 83 21.25 -17.57 -3.71
C LEU A 83 21.20 -16.48 -2.64
N SER A 84 22.31 -15.76 -2.43
CA SER A 84 22.40 -14.72 -1.40
C SER A 84 22.31 -13.32 -2.02
N MET A 85 21.41 -12.49 -1.49
CA MET A 85 21.15 -11.12 -1.96
C MET A 85 21.18 -10.13 -0.78
N PRO A 86 22.38 -9.79 -0.24
CA PRO A 86 22.50 -8.96 0.96
C PRO A 86 21.89 -7.56 0.81
N MET A 87 21.93 -6.96 -0.38
CA MET A 87 21.32 -5.64 -0.62
C MET A 87 19.81 -5.64 -0.42
N LEU A 88 19.16 -6.79 -0.65
CA LEU A 88 17.73 -6.98 -0.44
C LEU A 88 17.42 -7.55 0.95
N GLN A 89 18.45 -7.79 1.77
CA GLN A 89 18.37 -8.59 2.99
C GLN A 89 17.66 -9.93 2.76
N ALA A 90 17.96 -10.57 1.62
CA ALA A 90 17.27 -11.76 1.16
C ALA A 90 18.21 -12.93 0.86
N ILE A 91 17.71 -14.16 1.04
CA ILE A 91 18.36 -15.41 0.67
C ILE A 91 17.31 -16.39 0.15
N TYR A 92 17.59 -17.07 -0.96
CA TYR A 92 16.81 -18.22 -1.41
C TYR A 92 17.60 -19.51 -1.15
N LYS A 93 16.93 -20.51 -0.57
CA LYS A 93 17.45 -21.86 -0.41
C LYS A 93 16.45 -22.85 -0.99
N GLY A 94 16.87 -23.62 -1.99
CA GLY A 94 16.01 -24.58 -2.66
C GLY A 94 16.70 -25.90 -2.96
N THR A 95 15.90 -26.94 -3.14
CA THR A 95 16.33 -28.26 -3.58
C THR A 95 15.80 -28.49 -4.98
N VAL A 96 16.69 -28.82 -5.92
CA VAL A 96 16.31 -29.15 -7.31
C VAL A 96 15.92 -30.62 -7.42
N ASN A 97 14.88 -30.89 -8.20
CA ASN A 97 14.49 -32.26 -8.52
C ASN A 97 15.47 -32.91 -9.53
N GLY A 98 15.39 -34.24 -9.69
CA GLY A 98 16.39 -35.01 -10.45
C GLY A 98 16.46 -34.73 -11.95
N ASP A 99 15.44 -34.09 -12.53
CA ASP A 99 15.38 -33.71 -13.95
C ASP A 99 15.56 -32.20 -14.18
N PHE A 100 15.83 -31.41 -13.12
CA PHE A 100 16.07 -29.97 -13.18
C PHE A 100 14.90 -29.17 -13.76
N THR A 101 13.67 -29.64 -13.56
CA THR A 101 12.44 -28.96 -13.97
C THR A 101 11.81 -28.14 -12.85
N GLU A 102 12.10 -28.48 -11.59
CA GLU A 102 11.52 -27.84 -10.41
C GLU A 102 12.57 -27.58 -9.32
N LEU A 103 12.48 -26.41 -8.70
CA LEU A 103 13.20 -25.99 -7.50
C LEU A 103 12.18 -25.73 -6.40
N THR A 104 12.16 -26.55 -5.35
CA THR A 104 11.32 -26.30 -4.16
C THR A 104 12.19 -25.69 -3.08
N GLY A 105 11.81 -24.51 -2.58
CA GLY A 105 12.62 -23.81 -1.59
C GLY A 105 11.89 -22.76 -0.78
N THR A 106 12.68 -22.00 -0.04
CA THR A 106 12.24 -20.89 0.79
C THR A 106 13.02 -19.64 0.39
N PHE A 107 12.30 -18.55 0.14
CA PHE A 107 12.85 -17.21 0.01
C PHE A 107 12.70 -16.50 1.35
N SER A 108 13.81 -16.23 2.02
CA SER A 108 13.85 -15.52 3.29
C SER A 108 14.20 -14.05 3.03
N GLN A 109 13.41 -13.10 3.53
CA GLN A 109 13.70 -11.67 3.39
C GLN A 109 13.25 -10.87 4.60
N GLY A 110 14.13 -10.02 5.13
CA GLY A 110 13.79 -9.13 6.27
C GLY A 110 13.30 -9.89 7.50
N GLY A 111 13.73 -11.14 7.64
CA GLY A 111 13.34 -12.08 8.68
C GLY A 111 12.07 -12.90 8.44
N MET A 112 11.42 -12.75 7.28
CA MET A 112 10.27 -13.57 6.90
C MET A 112 10.70 -14.70 5.98
N ASP A 113 10.25 -15.93 6.27
CA ASP A 113 10.42 -17.10 5.41
C ASP A 113 9.17 -17.32 4.56
N MET A 114 9.32 -17.25 3.23
CA MET A 114 8.25 -17.43 2.27
C MET A 114 8.54 -18.65 1.39
N PRO A 115 7.66 -19.67 1.33
CA PRO A 115 7.81 -20.77 0.39
C PRO A 115 7.84 -20.25 -1.06
N LEU A 116 8.80 -20.73 -1.84
CA LEU A 116 8.95 -20.39 -3.25
C LEU A 116 9.35 -21.62 -4.04
N THR A 117 8.38 -22.17 -4.77
CA THR A 117 8.61 -23.19 -5.79
C THR A 117 8.82 -22.51 -7.14
N MET A 118 9.81 -22.96 -7.88
CA MET A 118 10.20 -22.41 -9.16
C MET A 118 10.26 -23.48 -10.23
N GLY A 119 9.84 -23.11 -11.45
CA GLY A 119 9.89 -23.97 -12.64
C GLY A 119 10.61 -23.30 -13.80
N ARG A 120 10.66 -24.00 -14.94
CA ARG A 120 11.34 -23.53 -16.17
C ARG A 120 10.46 -22.72 -17.12
N GLU A 121 9.16 -22.68 -16.87
CA GLU A 121 8.21 -21.97 -17.73
C GLU A 121 7.94 -20.57 -17.20
N ALA A 122 7.97 -19.58 -18.10
CA ALA A 122 7.68 -18.20 -17.74
C ALA A 122 6.24 -18.08 -17.23
N ILE A 123 6.08 -17.51 -16.04
CA ILE A 123 4.77 -17.23 -15.45
C ILE A 123 4.24 -15.90 -16.01
N GLY A 124 3.16 -15.98 -16.78
CA GLY A 124 2.40 -14.80 -17.20
C GLY A 124 1.83 -14.07 -15.98
N LYS A 125 1.60 -12.75 -16.09
CA LYS A 125 0.87 -12.03 -15.05
C LYS A 125 -0.53 -12.67 -14.95
N ALA A 126 -0.91 -13.19 -13.78
CA ALA A 126 -2.28 -13.61 -13.57
C ALA A 126 -3.18 -12.41 -13.89
N GLU A 127 -4.10 -12.56 -14.85
CA GLU A 127 -5.08 -11.51 -15.11
C GLU A 127 -6.02 -11.49 -13.91
N VAL A 128 -5.77 -10.56 -13.00
CA VAL A 128 -6.69 -10.34 -11.89
C VAL A 128 -7.92 -9.64 -12.46
N ASN A 129 -9.06 -10.30 -12.39
CA ASN A 129 -10.30 -9.77 -12.91
C ASN A 129 -10.75 -8.57 -12.05
N ARG A 130 -10.95 -7.42 -12.69
CA ARG A 130 -11.47 -6.18 -12.10
C ARG A 130 -12.75 -5.77 -12.84
N PRO A 131 -13.87 -6.47 -12.59
CA PRO A 131 -15.08 -6.33 -13.41
C PRO A 131 -15.72 -4.94 -13.34
N GLN A 132 -15.40 -4.15 -12.31
CA GLN A 132 -15.91 -2.80 -12.12
C GLN A 132 -15.06 -1.73 -12.80
N GLU A 133 -13.85 -2.04 -13.29
CA GLU A 133 -13.06 -1.05 -14.03
C GLU A 133 -13.77 -0.68 -15.34
N PRO A 134 -14.20 0.59 -15.50
CA PRO A 134 -14.95 1.02 -16.66
C PRO A 134 -14.08 0.95 -17.91
N LYS A 135 -14.67 0.55 -19.04
CA LYS A 135 -13.99 0.45 -20.34
C LYS A 135 -14.64 1.37 -21.37
N PRO A 136 -13.86 2.01 -22.26
CA PRO A 136 -14.41 2.84 -23.33
C PRO A 136 -15.18 1.99 -24.36
N PRO A 137 -16.09 2.61 -25.14
CA PRO A 137 -16.47 4.02 -25.09
C PRO A 137 -17.31 4.34 -23.84
N PHE A 138 -17.00 5.45 -23.18
CA PHE A 138 -17.74 5.91 -22.01
C PHE A 138 -19.02 6.66 -22.41
N PRO A 139 -20.10 6.55 -21.64
CA PRO A 139 -21.36 7.27 -21.90
C PRO A 139 -21.34 8.72 -21.36
N TYR A 140 -20.17 9.24 -21.01
CA TYR A 140 -19.96 10.55 -20.41
C TYR A 140 -18.73 11.23 -21.04
N TYR A 141 -18.53 12.50 -20.73
CA TYR A 141 -17.39 13.29 -21.22
C TYR A 141 -16.22 13.20 -20.24
N GLU A 142 -15.00 13.07 -20.76
CA GLU A 142 -13.77 13.18 -19.98
C GLU A 142 -12.80 14.14 -20.68
N GLU A 143 -12.11 14.94 -19.87
CA GLU A 143 -11.00 15.77 -20.32
C GLU A 143 -9.82 15.71 -19.37
N GLU A 144 -8.62 15.64 -19.94
CA GLU A 144 -7.37 15.85 -19.21
C GLU A 144 -7.21 17.34 -18.91
N VAL A 145 -6.91 17.66 -17.66
CA VAL A 145 -6.81 19.03 -17.16
C VAL A 145 -5.53 19.23 -16.37
N THR A 146 -5.08 20.47 -16.32
CA THR A 146 -4.02 20.93 -15.41
C THR A 146 -4.48 22.19 -14.71
N PHE A 147 -4.11 22.35 -13.45
CA PHE A 147 -4.43 23.54 -12.68
C PHE A 147 -3.30 23.92 -11.73
N GLU A 148 -3.21 25.21 -11.42
CA GLU A 148 -2.14 25.77 -10.59
C GLU A 148 -2.56 25.76 -9.11
N ASN A 149 -1.70 25.21 -8.25
CA ASN A 149 -1.68 25.56 -6.84
C ASN A 149 -0.72 26.75 -6.66
N ALA A 150 -1.25 27.97 -6.76
CA ALA A 150 -0.48 29.20 -6.66
C ALA A 150 0.22 29.37 -5.29
N ASN A 151 -0.31 28.79 -4.21
CA ASN A 151 0.29 28.88 -2.87
C ASN A 151 1.59 28.08 -2.79
N ALA A 152 1.63 26.92 -3.44
CA ALA A 152 2.79 26.04 -3.47
C ALA A 152 3.68 26.24 -4.72
N GLY A 153 3.22 27.02 -5.72
CA GLY A 153 3.96 27.26 -6.96
C GLY A 153 4.13 26.00 -7.80
N LEU A 154 3.12 25.13 -7.81
CA LEU A 154 3.12 23.86 -8.54
C LEU A 154 1.88 23.72 -9.42
N THR A 155 2.03 22.94 -10.49
CA THR A 155 0.94 22.52 -11.38
C THR A 155 0.53 21.09 -11.03
N LEU A 156 -0.76 20.88 -10.85
CA LEU A 156 -1.39 19.57 -10.65
C LEU A 156 -2.08 19.12 -11.94
N ALA A 157 -2.00 17.84 -12.24
CA ALA A 157 -2.61 17.22 -13.41
C ALA A 157 -3.75 16.29 -12.99
N GLY A 158 -4.82 16.25 -13.77
CA GLY A 158 -5.98 15.45 -13.44
C GLY A 158 -6.91 15.18 -14.63
N THR A 159 -8.03 14.53 -14.33
CA THR A 159 -9.10 14.23 -15.28
C THR A 159 -10.42 14.77 -14.72
N LEU A 160 -11.08 15.64 -15.49
CA LEU A 160 -12.44 16.09 -15.23
C LEU A 160 -13.42 15.23 -16.01
N THR A 161 -14.24 14.48 -15.29
CA THR A 161 -15.26 13.56 -15.83
C THR A 161 -16.65 14.16 -15.59
N LEU A 162 -17.43 14.39 -16.64
CA LEU A 162 -18.72 15.09 -16.59
C LEU A 162 -19.83 14.31 -17.29
N PRO A 163 -21.10 14.39 -16.83
CA PRO A 163 -22.20 13.66 -17.46
C PRO A 163 -22.34 13.97 -18.95
N GLN A 164 -22.13 15.23 -19.33
CA GLN A 164 -22.05 15.70 -20.72
C GLN A 164 -21.03 16.85 -20.81
N LYS A 165 -20.60 17.16 -22.04
CA LYS A 165 -19.64 18.25 -22.28
C LYS A 165 -20.20 19.64 -21.94
N GLU A 166 -21.51 19.81 -22.09
CA GLU A 166 -22.22 21.06 -21.81
C GLU A 166 -23.24 20.84 -20.69
N GLY A 167 -23.52 21.87 -19.90
CA GLY A 167 -24.43 21.81 -18.77
C GLY A 167 -23.94 22.64 -17.58
N GLN A 168 -24.55 22.47 -16.42
CA GLN A 168 -24.00 22.92 -15.13
C GLN A 168 -24.20 21.79 -14.14
N PHE A 169 -23.11 21.12 -13.77
CA PHE A 169 -23.16 19.93 -12.94
C PHE A 169 -22.66 20.22 -11.52
N PRO A 170 -23.22 19.57 -10.49
CA PRO A 170 -22.52 19.41 -9.23
C PRO A 170 -21.24 18.61 -9.48
N VAL A 171 -20.14 18.98 -8.85
CA VAL A 171 -18.84 18.30 -9.04
C VAL A 171 -18.20 17.95 -7.71
N VAL A 172 -17.57 16.79 -7.63
CA VAL A 172 -16.80 16.35 -6.48
C VAL A 172 -15.33 16.24 -6.85
N VAL A 173 -14.45 16.80 -6.01
CA VAL A 173 -13.01 16.54 -6.05
C VAL A 173 -12.72 15.27 -5.24
N LEU A 174 -12.05 14.28 -5.82
CA LEU A 174 -11.56 13.10 -5.09
C LEU A 174 -10.14 13.34 -4.56
N VAL A 175 -9.94 13.13 -3.26
CA VAL A 175 -8.65 13.31 -2.57
C VAL A 175 -8.21 11.97 -1.98
N SER A 176 -7.04 11.51 -2.42
CA SER A 176 -6.45 10.19 -2.13
C SER A 176 -6.12 9.99 -0.66
N GLY A 177 -5.93 8.73 -0.28
CA GLY A 177 -5.31 8.34 0.98
C GLY A 177 -3.79 8.58 1.03
N SER A 178 -3.15 7.95 2.00
CA SER A 178 -1.72 8.17 2.27
C SER A 178 -0.79 7.52 1.25
N GLY A 179 0.42 8.08 1.14
CA GLY A 179 1.43 7.68 0.17
C GLY A 179 1.25 8.37 -1.20
N PRO A 180 2.21 8.20 -2.12
CA PRO A 180 2.16 8.84 -3.42
C PRO A 180 1.11 8.17 -4.32
N GLN A 181 -0.02 8.83 -4.57
CA GLN A 181 -1.12 8.27 -5.37
C GLN A 181 -1.27 8.96 -6.72
N ASN A 182 -1.62 8.17 -7.74
CA ASN A 182 -2.16 8.71 -8.99
C ASN A 182 -3.64 9.07 -8.81
N ARG A 183 -4.23 9.76 -9.79
CA ARG A 183 -5.64 10.18 -9.77
C ARG A 183 -6.69 9.07 -9.61
N ASN A 184 -6.29 7.80 -9.75
CA ASN A 184 -7.18 6.66 -9.60
C ASN A 184 -7.06 5.98 -8.23
N GLU A 185 -6.16 6.47 -7.38
CA GLU A 185 -5.78 5.83 -6.11
C GLU A 185 -5.44 4.36 -6.35
N GLU A 186 -4.50 4.09 -7.27
CA GLU A 186 -4.20 2.73 -7.70
C GLU A 186 -3.41 1.95 -6.64
N LEU A 187 -4.03 0.93 -6.06
CA LEU A 187 -3.41 0.06 -5.06
C LEU A 187 -3.91 -1.38 -5.18
N PHE A 188 -3.03 -2.36 -4.94
CA PHE A 188 -3.36 -3.80 -5.01
C PHE A 188 -4.05 -4.21 -6.34
N GLY A 189 -3.73 -3.52 -7.44
CA GLY A 189 -4.34 -3.72 -8.75
C GLY A 189 -5.79 -3.24 -8.86
N HIS A 190 -6.25 -2.39 -7.95
CA HIS A 190 -7.56 -1.74 -7.96
C HIS A 190 -7.44 -0.26 -8.30
N LYS A 191 -8.51 0.32 -8.88
CA LYS A 191 -8.64 1.75 -9.19
C LYS A 191 -9.92 2.32 -8.56
N PRO A 192 -10.02 2.39 -7.22
CA PRO A 192 -11.23 2.79 -6.50
C PRO A 192 -11.78 4.15 -6.96
N PHE A 193 -10.93 5.15 -7.19
CA PHE A 193 -11.40 6.47 -7.65
C PHE A 193 -11.92 6.46 -9.08
N LEU A 194 -11.39 5.60 -9.96
CA LEU A 194 -11.96 5.42 -11.31
C LEU A 194 -13.36 4.81 -11.25
N VAL A 195 -13.57 3.80 -10.40
CA VAL A 195 -14.88 3.15 -10.22
C VAL A 195 -15.88 4.10 -9.59
N LEU A 196 -15.47 4.86 -8.56
CA LEU A 196 -16.30 5.88 -7.92
C LEU A 196 -16.67 6.99 -8.92
N ALA A 197 -15.72 7.44 -9.74
CA ALA A 197 -15.97 8.46 -10.75
C ALA A 197 -16.97 8.00 -11.82
N ASP A 198 -16.82 6.79 -12.39
CA ASP A 198 -17.78 6.22 -13.35
C ASP A 198 -19.18 6.12 -12.73
N TYR A 199 -19.27 5.68 -11.48
CA TYR A 199 -20.57 5.55 -10.82
C TYR A 199 -21.23 6.91 -10.59
N LEU A 200 -20.52 7.89 -10.02
CA LEU A 200 -21.06 9.23 -9.72
C LEU A 200 -21.47 9.99 -10.98
N VAL A 201 -20.66 9.93 -12.05
CA VAL A 201 -20.97 10.64 -13.30
C VAL A 201 -22.22 10.08 -13.98
N ARG A 202 -22.46 8.76 -13.89
CA ARG A 202 -23.71 8.14 -14.35
C ARG A 202 -24.94 8.57 -13.54
N GLN A 203 -24.75 9.04 -12.30
CA GLN A 203 -25.81 9.63 -11.48
C GLN A 203 -25.98 11.15 -11.69
N GLY A 204 -25.22 11.76 -12.60
CA GLY A 204 -25.30 13.18 -12.90
C GLY A 204 -24.38 14.07 -12.05
N ILE A 205 -23.41 13.50 -11.33
CA ILE A 205 -22.43 14.22 -10.52
C ILE A 205 -21.08 14.17 -11.24
N GLY A 206 -20.55 15.33 -11.65
CA GLY A 206 -19.21 15.40 -12.23
C GLY A 206 -18.13 15.10 -11.19
N VAL A 207 -16.96 14.68 -11.65
CA VAL A 207 -15.85 14.29 -10.76
C VAL A 207 -14.53 14.83 -11.29
N LEU A 208 -13.77 15.48 -10.43
CA LEU A 208 -12.37 15.81 -10.66
C LEU A 208 -11.49 14.86 -9.86
N ARG A 209 -10.63 14.13 -10.57
CA ARG A 209 -9.56 13.31 -10.00
C ARG A 209 -8.23 13.93 -10.40
N PHE A 210 -7.24 13.95 -9.51
CA PHE A 210 -5.92 14.52 -9.83
C PHE A 210 -4.79 13.69 -9.22
N ASP A 211 -3.62 13.71 -9.84
CA ASP A 211 -2.42 13.05 -9.32
C ASP A 211 -1.87 13.90 -8.16
N ASP A 212 -1.44 13.26 -7.07
CA ASP A 212 -0.81 13.96 -5.96
C ASP A 212 0.42 14.75 -6.44
N ARG A 213 0.79 15.81 -5.72
CA ARG A 213 2.01 16.56 -6.01
C ARG A 213 3.23 15.63 -6.14
N GLY A 214 4.04 15.82 -7.17
CA GLY A 214 5.20 14.98 -7.46
C GLY A 214 4.89 13.56 -7.96
N VAL A 215 3.62 13.24 -8.23
CA VAL A 215 3.16 11.94 -8.74
C VAL A 215 2.53 12.11 -10.12
N GLY A 216 2.65 11.09 -10.97
CA GLY A 216 2.03 11.08 -12.29
C GLY A 216 2.50 12.25 -13.15
N GLN A 217 1.56 13.12 -13.55
CA GLN A 217 1.85 14.32 -14.33
C GLN A 217 1.89 15.60 -13.49
N SER A 218 1.62 15.52 -12.19
CA SER A 218 1.73 16.64 -11.27
C SER A 218 3.18 16.95 -10.95
N THR A 219 3.50 18.24 -10.90
CA THR A 219 4.80 18.74 -10.43
C THR A 219 4.88 18.74 -8.90
N GLY A 220 6.06 19.00 -8.33
CA GLY A 220 6.27 19.14 -6.88
C GLY A 220 7.07 17.99 -6.26
N ASP A 221 7.18 17.99 -4.94
CA ASP A 221 7.87 16.97 -4.14
C ASP A 221 6.93 16.40 -3.08
N PHE A 222 6.55 15.14 -3.26
CA PHE A 222 5.70 14.42 -2.30
C PHE A 222 6.41 14.22 -0.95
N GLY A 223 7.72 13.91 -0.96
CA GLY A 223 8.45 13.48 0.24
C GLY A 223 8.66 14.60 1.26
N ALA A 224 8.55 15.85 0.83
CA ALA A 224 8.65 17.03 1.68
C ALA A 224 7.29 17.53 2.21
N ALA A 225 6.17 17.01 1.67
CA ALA A 225 4.83 17.52 1.95
C ALA A 225 4.21 16.92 3.23
N THR A 226 3.23 17.60 3.79
CA THR A 226 2.36 17.11 4.87
C THR A 226 0.88 17.11 4.46
N SER A 227 -0.02 16.68 5.34
CA SER A 227 -1.46 16.80 5.04
C SER A 227 -1.91 18.26 4.89
N GLU A 228 -1.24 19.24 5.52
CA GLU A 228 -1.53 20.68 5.30
C GLU A 228 -1.24 21.13 3.87
N ASP A 229 -0.15 20.62 3.32
CA ASP A 229 0.19 20.84 1.92
C ASP A 229 -0.90 20.29 1.01
N PHE A 230 -1.35 19.05 1.23
CA PHE A 230 -2.40 18.42 0.44
C PHE A 230 -3.76 19.13 0.57
N VAL A 231 -4.04 19.82 1.68
CA VAL A 231 -5.20 20.72 1.79
C VAL A 231 -5.14 21.84 0.74
N THR A 232 -3.96 22.43 0.52
CA THR A 232 -3.82 23.47 -0.50
C THR A 232 -4.03 22.95 -1.91
N ASP A 233 -3.67 21.69 -2.18
CA ASP A 233 -3.90 21.02 -3.47
C ASP A 233 -5.41 20.79 -3.69
N ALA A 234 -6.12 20.29 -2.69
CA ALA A 234 -7.56 20.10 -2.73
C ALA A 234 -8.30 21.44 -2.95
N LEU A 235 -7.88 22.51 -2.27
CA LEU A 235 -8.46 23.85 -2.46
C LEU A 235 -8.11 24.45 -3.84
N ALA A 236 -6.93 24.17 -4.39
CA ALA A 236 -6.59 24.56 -5.77
C ALA A 236 -7.50 23.85 -6.79
N ALA A 237 -7.83 22.58 -6.56
CA ALA A 237 -8.78 21.82 -7.39
C ALA A 237 -10.19 22.43 -7.33
N VAL A 238 -10.69 22.77 -6.12
CA VAL A 238 -11.96 23.50 -5.95
C VAL A 238 -11.93 24.86 -6.67
N GLY A 239 -10.85 25.62 -6.51
CA GLY A 239 -10.64 26.91 -7.17
C GLY A 239 -10.65 26.80 -8.69
N TYR A 240 -10.00 25.78 -9.25
CA TYR A 240 -10.04 25.47 -10.68
C TYR A 240 -11.46 25.20 -11.16
N LEU A 241 -12.21 24.34 -10.47
CA LEU A 241 -13.58 24.00 -10.84
C LEU A 241 -14.51 25.22 -10.87
N LYS A 242 -14.31 26.21 -10.00
CA LYS A 242 -15.08 27.47 -10.02
C LYS A 242 -14.87 28.30 -11.29
N THR A 243 -13.78 28.08 -12.03
CA THR A 243 -13.52 28.78 -13.30
C THR A 243 -14.24 28.15 -14.50
N ARG A 244 -14.85 26.98 -14.30
CA ARG A 244 -15.41 26.15 -15.36
C ARG A 244 -16.89 26.48 -15.59
N PRO A 245 -17.32 26.88 -16.80
CA PRO A 245 -18.74 27.19 -17.07
C PRO A 245 -19.67 26.00 -16.90
N GLU A 246 -19.15 24.78 -17.04
CA GLU A 246 -19.85 23.51 -16.94
C GLU A 246 -20.05 23.00 -15.51
N VAL A 247 -19.48 23.71 -14.53
CA VAL A 247 -19.57 23.37 -13.11
C VAL A 247 -20.48 24.38 -12.40
N ASN A 248 -21.41 23.89 -11.58
CA ASN A 248 -22.17 24.76 -10.69
C ASN A 248 -21.28 25.16 -9.50
N PRO A 249 -20.84 26.43 -9.37
CA PRO A 249 -19.88 26.83 -8.35
C PRO A 249 -20.42 26.78 -6.91
N ARG A 250 -21.74 26.55 -6.74
CA ARG A 250 -22.38 26.36 -5.42
C ARG A 250 -22.54 24.89 -5.03
N GLN A 251 -22.08 23.97 -5.87
CA GLN A 251 -22.26 22.53 -5.70
C GLN A 251 -20.94 21.79 -5.95
N ILE A 252 -19.84 22.35 -5.45
CA ILE A 252 -18.51 21.71 -5.47
C ILE A 252 -18.26 21.07 -4.11
N GLY A 253 -18.09 19.76 -4.07
CA GLY A 253 -17.77 19.02 -2.85
C GLY A 253 -16.38 18.38 -2.88
N ILE A 254 -15.95 17.86 -1.73
CA ILE A 254 -14.73 17.06 -1.60
C ILE A 254 -15.10 15.68 -1.06
N THR A 255 -14.68 14.63 -1.75
CA THR A 255 -14.71 13.26 -1.23
C THR A 255 -13.28 12.81 -0.97
N GLY A 256 -12.97 12.51 0.28
CA GLY A 256 -11.65 12.09 0.70
C GLY A 256 -11.64 10.65 1.20
N HIS A 257 -10.67 9.85 0.77
CA HIS A 257 -10.47 8.49 1.28
C HIS A 257 -9.27 8.43 2.23
N SER A 258 -9.40 7.72 3.36
CA SER A 258 -8.32 7.55 4.35
C SER A 258 -7.75 8.93 4.78
N GLU A 259 -6.48 9.23 4.52
CA GLU A 259 -5.91 10.58 4.75
C GLU A 259 -6.69 11.69 4.05
N GLY A 260 -7.22 11.46 2.85
CA GLY A 260 -8.12 12.39 2.17
C GLY A 260 -9.36 12.74 3.01
N GLY A 261 -9.84 11.79 3.82
CA GLY A 261 -10.94 11.99 4.76
C GLY A 261 -10.56 12.87 5.97
N LEU A 262 -9.27 13.03 6.26
CA LEU A 262 -8.74 14.01 7.21
C LEU A 262 -8.50 15.37 6.52
N ILE A 263 -8.07 15.37 5.26
CA ILE A 263 -7.84 16.58 4.45
C ILE A 263 -9.14 17.32 4.12
N ALA A 264 -10.22 16.59 3.80
CA ALA A 264 -11.50 17.20 3.43
C ALA A 264 -12.08 18.17 4.49
N PRO A 265 -12.18 17.81 5.79
CA PRO A 265 -12.62 18.76 6.80
C PRO A 265 -11.62 19.90 7.04
N MET A 266 -10.31 19.65 6.91
CA MET A 266 -9.30 20.72 6.98
C MET A 266 -9.48 21.76 5.86
N ALA A 267 -9.79 21.31 4.64
CA ALA A 267 -10.07 22.17 3.50
C ALA A 267 -11.39 22.93 3.67
N ALA A 268 -12.46 22.24 4.08
CA ALA A 268 -13.77 22.86 4.30
C ALA A 268 -13.76 23.88 5.44
N ALA A 269 -12.91 23.70 6.46
CA ALA A 269 -12.71 24.69 7.53
C ALA A 269 -12.01 25.97 7.04
N GLN A 270 -11.30 25.92 5.92
CA GLN A 270 -10.52 27.04 5.37
C GLN A 270 -11.20 27.75 4.19
N SER A 271 -12.33 27.23 3.70
CA SER A 271 -13.00 27.77 2.52
C SER A 271 -14.51 27.53 2.51
N ASP A 272 -15.27 28.62 2.36
CA ASP A 272 -16.72 28.60 2.14
C ASP A 272 -17.11 28.10 0.73
N ASP A 273 -16.13 27.84 -0.15
CA ASP A 273 -16.37 27.32 -1.49
C ASP A 273 -16.65 25.81 -1.52
N VAL A 274 -16.42 25.10 -0.40
CA VAL A 274 -16.71 23.68 -0.27
C VAL A 274 -18.16 23.49 0.16
N ALA A 275 -19.00 23.05 -0.77
CA ALA A 275 -20.44 22.94 -0.57
C ALA A 275 -20.86 21.74 0.29
N PHE A 276 -20.04 20.68 0.34
CA PHE A 276 -20.22 19.48 1.16
C PHE A 276 -18.94 18.63 1.18
N ILE A 277 -18.82 17.74 2.17
CA ILE A 277 -17.73 16.76 2.24
C ILE A 277 -18.23 15.32 2.45
N VAL A 278 -17.54 14.36 1.85
CA VAL A 278 -17.71 12.92 2.07
C VAL A 278 -16.40 12.33 2.57
N LEU A 279 -16.42 11.73 3.76
CA LEU A 279 -15.29 11.13 4.42
C LEU A 279 -15.41 9.62 4.29
N LEU A 280 -14.57 9.01 3.46
CA LEU A 280 -14.50 7.57 3.24
C LEU A 280 -13.35 7.03 4.08
N ALA A 281 -13.65 6.27 5.12
CA ALA A 281 -12.66 5.74 6.06
C ALA A 281 -11.72 6.84 6.62
N GLY A 282 -12.27 8.02 6.93
CA GLY A 282 -11.51 9.18 7.38
C GLY A 282 -11.13 9.13 8.88
N PRO A 283 -9.91 9.56 9.26
CA PRO A 283 -9.52 9.75 10.65
C PRO A 283 -10.43 10.72 11.40
N GLY A 284 -10.92 10.30 12.57
CA GLY A 284 -11.77 11.09 13.46
C GLY A 284 -11.18 11.38 14.83
N VAL A 285 -9.98 10.86 15.09
CA VAL A 285 -9.24 11.00 16.36
C VAL A 285 -7.78 11.31 16.10
N VAL A 286 -7.03 11.60 17.16
CA VAL A 286 -5.59 11.90 17.07
C VAL A 286 -4.84 10.74 16.38
N GLY A 287 -3.93 11.08 15.46
CA GLY A 287 -3.20 10.09 14.64
C GLY A 287 -2.48 9.02 15.47
N LYS A 288 -1.92 9.38 16.63
CA LYS A 288 -1.32 8.43 17.58
C LYS A 288 -2.31 7.34 18.02
N ASP A 289 -3.50 7.73 18.46
CA ASP A 289 -4.51 6.80 18.96
C ASP A 289 -5.07 5.92 17.83
N LEU A 290 -5.18 6.49 16.63
CA LEU A 290 -5.55 5.77 15.42
C LEU A 290 -4.51 4.70 15.07
N LEU A 291 -3.23 5.10 14.94
CA LEU A 291 -2.16 4.20 14.51
C LEU A 291 -1.89 3.08 15.52
N LEU A 292 -1.98 3.35 16.82
CA LEU A 292 -1.87 2.32 17.84
C LEU A 292 -3.00 1.29 17.73
N LYS A 293 -4.25 1.76 17.53
CA LYS A 293 -5.39 0.87 17.34
C LYS A 293 -5.26 0.05 16.06
N GLN A 294 -4.83 0.67 14.97
CA GLN A 294 -4.56 0.01 13.69
C GLN A 294 -3.56 -1.13 13.82
N ILE A 295 -2.39 -0.86 14.44
CA ILE A 295 -1.35 -1.87 14.67
C ILE A 295 -1.93 -3.06 15.43
N SER A 296 -2.67 -2.81 16.52
CA SER A 296 -3.25 -3.90 17.30
C SER A 296 -4.31 -4.70 16.55
N LEU A 297 -5.21 -4.05 15.82
CA LEU A 297 -6.28 -4.74 15.09
C LEU A 297 -5.73 -5.62 13.97
N ILE A 298 -4.75 -5.12 13.20
CA ILE A 298 -4.13 -5.87 12.12
C ILE A 298 -3.35 -7.07 12.67
N ALA A 299 -2.57 -6.88 13.74
CA ALA A 299 -1.81 -7.96 14.36
C ALA A 299 -2.72 -9.08 14.89
N LEU A 300 -3.80 -8.73 15.59
CA LEU A 300 -4.81 -9.70 16.05
C LEU A 300 -5.47 -10.44 14.89
N ALA A 301 -5.83 -9.73 13.81
CA ALA A 301 -6.44 -10.34 12.64
C ALA A 301 -5.48 -11.29 11.89
N ASN A 302 -4.17 -11.05 11.99
CA ASN A 302 -3.13 -11.95 11.49
C ASN A 302 -2.83 -13.14 12.43
N GLY A 303 -3.55 -13.25 13.56
CA GLY A 303 -3.41 -14.37 14.49
C GLY A 303 -2.29 -14.21 15.52
N GLU A 304 -1.75 -12.99 15.69
CA GLU A 304 -0.87 -12.71 16.83
C GLU A 304 -1.63 -12.82 18.15
N ASN A 305 -0.94 -13.30 19.20
CA ASN A 305 -1.55 -13.40 20.53
C ASN A 305 -1.61 -12.03 21.22
N GLU A 306 -2.57 -11.86 22.13
CA GLU A 306 -2.85 -10.58 22.80
C GLU A 306 -1.63 -10.01 23.54
N ASP A 307 -0.82 -10.84 24.20
CA ASP A 307 0.38 -10.39 24.93
C ASP A 307 1.43 -9.79 23.99
N ALA A 308 1.64 -10.40 22.82
CA ALA A 308 2.56 -9.89 21.80
C ALA A 308 2.05 -8.56 21.22
N VAL A 309 0.75 -8.47 20.97
CA VAL A 309 0.11 -7.25 20.46
C VAL A 309 0.20 -6.09 21.47
N GLU A 310 -0.05 -6.35 22.75
CA GLU A 310 0.06 -5.35 23.81
C GLU A 310 1.51 -4.85 23.94
N LYS A 311 2.48 -5.76 23.85
CA LYS A 311 3.90 -5.42 23.88
C LYS A 311 4.29 -4.55 22.68
N GLN A 312 3.85 -4.91 21.47
CA GLN A 312 4.11 -4.15 20.25
C GLN A 312 3.47 -2.75 20.30
N ALA A 313 2.23 -2.64 20.81
CA ALA A 313 1.55 -1.36 21.00
C ALA A 313 2.28 -0.48 22.02
N THR A 314 2.80 -1.06 23.10
CA THR A 314 3.59 -0.34 24.11
C THR A 314 4.87 0.25 23.50
N TYR A 315 5.61 -0.56 22.73
CA TYR A 315 6.82 -0.09 22.04
C TYR A 315 6.53 1.01 21.00
N SER A 316 5.43 0.86 20.26
CA SER A 316 5.00 1.85 19.29
C SER A 316 4.59 3.16 19.97
N SER A 317 3.89 3.08 21.10
CA SER A 317 3.45 4.25 21.87
C SER A 317 4.62 5.09 22.37
N GLU A 318 5.68 4.46 22.87
CA GLU A 318 6.90 5.14 23.31
C GLU A 318 7.57 5.92 22.16
N ILE A 319 7.69 5.28 20.98
CA ILE A 319 8.22 5.93 19.77
C ILE A 319 7.34 7.11 19.36
N PHE A 320 6.02 6.95 19.39
CA PHE A 320 5.08 7.99 18.98
C PHE A 320 5.09 9.18 19.94
N ASP A 321 5.21 8.94 21.25
CA ASP A 321 5.38 10.01 22.25
C ASP A 321 6.63 10.85 21.96
N ILE A 322 7.74 10.21 21.62
CA ILE A 322 8.99 10.91 21.28
C ILE A 322 8.79 11.80 20.04
N ILE A 323 8.14 11.29 18.99
CA ILE A 323 7.90 12.05 17.75
C ILE A 323 7.02 13.29 18.01
N CYS A 324 5.99 13.17 18.85
CA CYS A 324 5.09 14.27 19.13
C CYS A 324 5.61 15.28 20.15
N LEU A 325 6.46 14.86 21.10
CA LEU A 325 6.97 15.76 22.15
C LEU A 325 8.26 16.49 21.75
N ILE A 326 9.13 15.89 20.93
CA ILE A 326 10.46 16.45 20.66
C ILE A 326 10.45 17.28 19.38
N SER A 327 10.63 18.59 19.52
CA SER A 327 10.65 19.51 18.38
C SER A 327 11.92 19.42 17.53
N ASP A 328 13.10 19.31 18.18
CA ASP A 328 14.39 19.25 17.50
C ASP A 328 14.64 17.88 16.82
N THR A 329 14.92 17.91 15.52
CA THR A 329 15.06 16.68 14.71
C THR A 329 16.34 15.90 14.98
N SER A 330 17.42 16.57 15.42
CA SER A 330 18.70 15.92 15.76
C SER A 330 18.58 15.18 17.10
N ASP A 331 17.99 15.83 18.09
CA ASP A 331 17.72 15.22 19.39
C ASP A 331 16.75 14.06 19.25
N MET A 332 15.65 14.25 18.50
CA MET A 332 14.67 13.20 18.22
C MET A 332 15.31 11.97 17.56
N ARG A 333 16.15 12.17 16.53
CA ARG A 333 16.86 11.07 15.87
C ARG A 333 17.72 10.27 16.85
N THR A 334 18.47 10.95 17.70
CA THR A 334 19.38 10.32 18.66
C THR A 334 18.60 9.48 19.66
N ILE A 335 17.55 10.06 20.24
CA ILE A 335 16.69 9.39 21.23
C ILE A 335 15.95 8.20 20.62
N LEU A 336 15.38 8.35 19.42
CA LEU A 336 14.71 7.25 18.72
C LEU A 336 15.68 6.11 18.39
N MET A 337 16.91 6.41 17.95
CA MET A 337 17.93 5.38 17.71
C MET A 337 18.24 4.59 18.99
N GLU A 338 18.37 5.25 20.15
CA GLU A 338 18.62 4.58 21.43
C GLU A 338 17.45 3.70 21.86
N VAL A 339 16.22 4.22 21.78
CA VAL A 339 15.00 3.48 22.12
C VAL A 339 14.81 2.28 21.21
N MET A 340 14.96 2.45 19.90
CA MET A 340 14.81 1.36 18.93
C MET A 340 15.91 0.31 19.09
N LYS A 341 17.14 0.68 19.46
CA LYS A 341 18.21 -0.28 19.81
C LYS A 341 17.88 -1.08 21.06
N ARG A 342 17.32 -0.43 22.08
CA ARG A 342 16.84 -1.11 23.28
C ARG A 342 15.73 -2.10 22.94
N GLN A 343 14.69 -1.66 22.24
CA GLN A 343 13.57 -2.52 21.82
C GLN A 343 14.06 -3.69 20.95
N PHE A 344 14.98 -3.45 20.00
CA PHE A 344 15.60 -4.51 19.20
C PHE A 344 16.33 -5.55 20.06
N SER A 345 17.04 -5.11 21.12
CA SER A 345 17.74 -6.02 22.03
C SER A 345 16.80 -6.93 22.83
N GLU A 346 15.54 -6.54 22.98
CA GLU A 346 14.48 -7.27 23.70
C GLU A 346 13.70 -8.25 22.79
N LEU A 347 14.01 -8.29 21.48
CA LEU A 347 13.43 -9.26 20.55
C LEU A 347 13.89 -10.71 20.85
N PRO A 348 13.11 -11.72 20.47
CA PRO A 348 13.56 -13.11 20.36
C PRO A 348 14.83 -13.24 19.51
N GLU A 349 15.72 -14.18 19.88
CA GLU A 349 16.96 -14.42 19.12
C GLU A 349 16.70 -14.90 17.69
N GLU A 350 15.58 -15.59 17.47
CA GLU A 350 15.13 -16.00 16.14
C GLU A 350 14.88 -14.76 15.26
N ASP A 351 14.10 -13.80 15.75
CA ASP A 351 13.79 -12.56 15.04
C ASP A 351 15.05 -11.72 14.77
N LYS A 352 15.95 -11.59 15.76
CA LYS A 352 17.23 -10.88 15.56
C LYS A 352 18.08 -11.52 14.48
N LYS A 353 18.15 -12.85 14.46
CA LYS A 353 18.89 -13.61 13.44
C LYS A 353 18.25 -13.45 12.07
N ALA A 354 16.92 -13.42 12.02
CA ALA A 354 16.14 -13.25 10.81
C ALA A 354 16.35 -11.83 10.21
N ILE A 355 16.43 -10.80 11.06
CA ILE A 355 16.73 -9.42 10.67
C ILE A 355 18.21 -9.24 10.25
N GLY A 356 19.14 -9.84 11.00
CA GLY A 356 20.58 -9.78 10.72
C GLY A 356 21.21 -8.43 11.08
N ASP A 357 21.20 -7.46 10.17
CA ASP A 357 21.80 -6.14 10.39
C ASP A 357 20.86 -5.23 11.20
N ALA A 358 21.05 -5.24 12.53
CA ALA A 358 20.28 -4.42 13.46
C ALA A 358 20.37 -2.92 13.16
N ASP A 359 21.58 -2.39 12.90
CA ASP A 359 21.78 -0.96 12.68
C ASP A 359 21.15 -0.51 11.35
N GLY A 360 21.30 -1.31 10.29
CA GLY A 360 20.64 -1.07 9.01
C GLY A 360 19.13 -1.13 9.10
N TYR A 361 18.59 -2.15 9.80
CA TYR A 361 17.16 -2.30 10.04
C TYR A 361 16.59 -1.08 10.78
N ILE A 362 17.20 -0.69 11.90
CA ILE A 362 16.74 0.45 12.71
C ILE A 362 16.80 1.75 11.89
N LYS A 363 17.88 1.99 11.14
CA LYS A 363 17.99 3.17 10.27
C LYS A 363 16.87 3.23 9.23
N ASN A 364 16.52 2.10 8.63
CA ASN A 364 15.45 2.02 7.64
C ASN A 364 14.08 2.27 8.26
N GLN A 365 13.80 1.71 9.44
CA GLN A 365 12.56 1.99 10.17
C GLN A 365 12.48 3.46 10.58
N LEU A 366 13.58 4.02 11.07
CA LEU A 366 13.66 5.41 11.48
C LEU A 366 13.40 6.37 10.30
N ALA A 367 13.93 6.08 9.12
CA ALA A 367 13.69 6.89 7.92
C ALA A 367 12.21 6.99 7.54
N LYS A 368 11.40 5.95 7.83
CA LYS A 368 9.96 5.93 7.53
C LYS A 368 9.14 6.80 8.49
N ILE A 369 9.53 6.82 9.77
CA ILE A 369 8.78 7.53 10.82
C ILE A 369 9.29 8.97 11.06
N MET A 370 10.42 9.35 10.48
CA MET A 370 10.99 10.69 10.59
C MET A 370 10.58 11.64 9.45
N THR A 371 9.67 11.24 8.57
CA THR A 371 9.22 12.12 7.48
C THR A 371 8.38 13.28 8.05
N PRO A 372 8.37 14.47 7.40
CA PRO A 372 7.49 15.57 7.79
C PRO A 372 6.04 15.13 7.85
N TRP A 373 5.59 14.39 6.84
CA TRP A 373 4.26 13.81 6.76
C TRP A 373 3.93 12.93 7.97
N PHE A 374 4.76 11.93 8.28
CA PHE A 374 4.46 10.98 9.36
C PHE A 374 4.33 11.69 10.70
N ARG A 375 5.23 12.64 10.97
CA ARG A 375 5.16 13.46 12.18
C ARG A 375 3.88 14.29 12.23
N PHE A 376 3.52 14.95 11.13
CA PHE A 376 2.28 15.73 11.07
C PHE A 376 1.08 14.83 11.34
N PHE A 377 0.91 13.77 10.54
CA PHE A 377 -0.23 12.86 10.61
C PHE A 377 -0.37 12.22 12.00
N LEU A 378 0.74 11.73 12.58
CA LEU A 378 0.75 11.10 13.89
C LEU A 378 0.26 12.04 14.99
N CYS A 379 0.69 13.30 14.96
CA CYS A 379 0.44 14.24 16.05
C CYS A 379 -0.78 15.13 15.83
N TYR A 380 -1.40 15.06 14.64
CA TYR A 380 -2.55 15.87 14.30
C TYR A 380 -3.82 15.37 15.01
N ASP A 381 -4.59 16.33 15.53
CA ASP A 381 -5.94 16.13 16.04
C ASP A 381 -6.94 16.68 15.01
N PRO A 382 -7.80 15.83 14.41
CA PRO A 382 -8.79 16.29 13.43
C PRO A 382 -9.99 17.01 14.06
N ALA A 383 -10.23 16.90 15.37
CA ALA A 383 -11.41 17.48 16.00
C ALA A 383 -11.53 19.01 15.81
N PRO A 384 -10.47 19.83 15.98
CA PRO A 384 -10.56 21.28 15.74
C PRO A 384 -10.94 21.67 14.30
N ALA A 385 -10.53 20.91 13.29
CA ALA A 385 -10.92 21.18 11.91
C ALA A 385 -12.39 20.77 11.68
N LEU A 386 -12.78 19.57 12.12
CA LEU A 386 -14.17 19.11 12.09
C LEU A 386 -15.12 20.06 12.82
N GLU A 387 -14.67 20.66 13.93
CA GLU A 387 -15.44 21.62 14.71
C GLU A 387 -15.71 22.94 13.97
N GLN A 388 -14.97 23.22 12.89
CA GLN A 388 -15.13 24.41 12.04
C GLN A 388 -15.95 24.11 10.78
N VAL A 389 -16.27 22.85 10.49
CA VAL A 389 -17.03 22.47 9.29
C VAL A 389 -18.50 22.86 9.44
N THR A 390 -18.95 23.76 8.58
CA THR A 390 -20.34 24.24 8.51
C THR A 390 -21.15 23.60 7.37
N CYS A 391 -20.47 23.08 6.33
CA CYS A 391 -21.11 22.41 5.22
C CYS A 391 -21.66 21.02 5.63
N PRO A 392 -22.54 20.40 4.81
CA PRO A 392 -23.04 19.06 5.06
C PRO A 392 -21.92 18.01 5.03
N VAL A 393 -22.00 17.01 5.92
CA VAL A 393 -20.97 15.96 6.05
C VAL A 393 -21.56 14.55 5.94
N LEU A 394 -20.98 13.71 5.09
CA LEU A 394 -21.18 12.25 5.13
C LEU A 394 -19.90 11.59 5.61
N ALA A 395 -19.95 10.78 6.66
CA ALA A 395 -18.82 9.94 7.09
C ALA A 395 -19.21 8.47 7.00
N LEU A 396 -18.45 7.70 6.22
CA LEU A 396 -18.63 6.27 6.01
C LEU A 396 -17.36 5.51 6.42
N ASN A 397 -17.51 4.37 7.06
CA ASN A 397 -16.44 3.36 7.20
C ASN A 397 -17.00 1.98 6.90
N GLY A 398 -16.14 1.10 6.38
CA GLY A 398 -16.41 -0.33 6.39
C GLY A 398 -16.40 -0.89 7.82
N GLU A 399 -17.28 -1.83 8.11
CA GLU A 399 -17.35 -2.46 9.43
C GLU A 399 -16.09 -3.23 9.81
N LYS A 400 -15.42 -3.81 8.82
CA LYS A 400 -14.20 -4.59 8.97
C LYS A 400 -12.96 -3.77 8.62
N ASP A 401 -13.06 -2.45 8.70
CA ASP A 401 -11.91 -1.57 8.55
C ASP A 401 -10.98 -1.70 9.77
N LEU A 402 -9.82 -2.32 9.55
CA LEU A 402 -8.78 -2.49 10.57
C LEU A 402 -7.75 -1.36 10.57
N GLN A 403 -7.78 -0.48 9.55
CA GLN A 403 -6.83 0.64 9.44
C GLN A 403 -7.38 1.89 10.12
N VAL A 404 -8.66 2.18 9.89
CA VAL A 404 -9.37 3.28 10.50
C VAL A 404 -10.58 2.68 11.20
N ASP A 405 -10.38 2.26 12.46
CA ASP A 405 -11.42 1.56 13.24
C ASP A 405 -12.73 2.35 13.20
N PRO A 406 -13.84 1.72 12.74
CA PRO A 406 -15.08 2.44 12.48
C PRO A 406 -15.72 2.98 13.75
N ALA A 407 -15.59 2.29 14.88
CA ALA A 407 -16.21 2.74 16.13
C ALA A 407 -15.50 3.98 16.70
N GLN A 408 -14.17 3.96 16.70
CA GLN A 408 -13.32 5.06 17.17
C GLN A 408 -13.47 6.30 16.28
N ASN A 409 -13.33 6.13 14.96
CA ASN A 409 -13.21 7.27 14.05
C ASN A 409 -14.57 7.90 13.70
N LEU A 410 -15.60 7.09 13.42
CA LEU A 410 -16.94 7.63 13.22
C LEU A 410 -17.47 8.30 14.50
N GLY A 411 -17.14 7.74 15.67
CA GLY A 411 -17.49 8.33 16.96
C GLY A 411 -16.80 9.68 17.20
N GLY A 412 -15.51 9.78 16.88
CA GLY A 412 -14.76 11.04 16.96
C GLY A 412 -15.30 12.12 16.01
N ILE A 413 -15.58 11.76 14.75
CA ILE A 413 -16.20 12.65 13.76
C ILE A 413 -17.56 13.14 14.24
N GLU A 414 -18.44 12.23 14.67
CA GLU A 414 -19.77 12.58 15.15
C GLU A 414 -19.71 13.50 16.38
N ALA A 415 -18.80 13.23 17.32
CA ALA A 415 -18.63 14.05 18.51
C ALA A 415 -18.17 15.49 18.18
N ALA A 416 -17.20 15.64 17.29
CA ALA A 416 -16.69 16.94 16.86
C ALA A 416 -17.78 17.77 16.13
N LEU A 417 -18.50 17.16 15.19
CA LEU A 417 -19.58 17.82 14.44
C LEU A 417 -20.74 18.24 15.36
N LYS A 418 -21.14 17.39 16.31
CA LYS A 418 -22.15 17.74 17.33
C LYS A 418 -21.68 18.90 18.22
N LYS A 419 -20.42 18.90 18.63
CA LYS A 419 -19.83 19.97 19.46
C LYS A 419 -19.83 21.31 18.73
N ALA A 420 -19.60 21.32 17.42
CA ALA A 420 -19.72 22.49 16.57
C ALA A 420 -21.16 22.99 16.36
N GLY A 421 -22.15 22.19 16.74
CA GLY A 421 -23.55 22.48 16.42
C GLY A 421 -23.90 22.24 14.94
N ASN A 422 -23.05 21.54 14.18
CA ASN A 422 -23.40 21.11 12.83
C ASN A 422 -24.47 20.01 12.95
N SER A 423 -25.65 20.26 12.41
CA SER A 423 -26.79 19.34 12.43
C SER A 423 -27.02 18.66 11.07
N ASN A 424 -26.24 19.03 10.05
CA ASN A 424 -26.37 18.50 8.70
C ASN A 424 -25.28 17.47 8.41
N PHE A 425 -25.26 16.40 9.19
CA PHE A 425 -24.33 15.30 8.96
C PHE A 425 -25.00 13.95 9.00
N LYS A 426 -24.35 12.97 8.36
CA LYS A 426 -24.70 11.55 8.44
C LYS A 426 -23.43 10.76 8.70
N VAL A 427 -23.47 9.92 9.72
CA VAL A 427 -22.41 8.96 10.04
C VAL A 427 -22.96 7.56 9.85
N LYS A 428 -22.27 6.70 9.11
CA LYS A 428 -22.74 5.34 8.83
C LYS A 428 -21.60 4.34 8.69
N LYS A 429 -21.66 3.28 9.50
CA LYS A 429 -20.86 2.06 9.33
C LYS A 429 -21.53 1.15 8.29
N LEU A 430 -20.77 0.61 7.34
CA LEU A 430 -21.25 -0.28 6.28
C LEU A 430 -20.84 -1.73 6.56
N GLU A 431 -21.83 -2.60 6.71
CA GLU A 431 -21.65 -4.01 7.09
C GLU A 431 -20.76 -4.78 6.10
N GLY A 432 -19.84 -5.58 6.64
CA GLY A 432 -19.00 -6.50 5.85
C GLY A 432 -17.94 -5.87 4.93
N LEU A 433 -17.75 -4.55 4.94
CA LEU A 433 -16.77 -3.87 4.10
C LEU A 433 -15.44 -3.63 4.82
N ASN A 434 -14.30 -3.75 4.11
CA ASN A 434 -12.96 -3.38 4.61
C ASN A 434 -12.67 -1.88 4.45
N HIS A 435 -11.41 -1.49 4.68
CA HIS A 435 -10.92 -0.12 4.52
C HIS A 435 -11.15 0.45 3.10
N LEU A 436 -10.96 -0.37 2.06
CA LEU A 436 -11.14 0.01 0.66
C LEU A 436 -12.60 -0.09 0.19
N PHE A 437 -13.54 -0.26 1.13
CA PHE A 437 -14.96 -0.49 0.85
C PHE A 437 -15.23 -1.73 -0.01
N GLN A 438 -14.39 -2.75 0.06
CA GLN A 438 -14.63 -4.05 -0.58
C GLN A 438 -15.30 -5.02 0.40
N THR A 439 -16.19 -5.87 -0.11
CA THR A 439 -16.78 -6.99 0.63
C THR A 439 -15.68 -7.99 1.01
N CYS A 440 -15.53 -8.27 2.30
CA CYS A 440 -14.38 -9.05 2.80
C CYS A 440 -14.76 -10.01 3.95
N GLU A 441 -13.85 -10.95 4.24
CA GLU A 441 -13.99 -11.91 5.34
C GLU A 441 -13.33 -11.41 6.62
N ALA A 442 -12.02 -11.13 6.63
CA ALA A 442 -11.32 -10.63 7.81
C ALA A 442 -11.10 -9.11 7.77
N GLY A 443 -11.01 -8.51 6.58
CA GLY A 443 -10.72 -7.08 6.40
C GLY A 443 -9.22 -6.73 6.51
N THR A 444 -8.36 -7.74 6.60
CA THR A 444 -6.90 -7.59 6.60
C THR A 444 -6.42 -7.02 5.26
N PRO A 445 -5.34 -6.22 5.25
CA PRO A 445 -4.71 -5.76 4.02
C PRO A 445 -4.29 -6.90 3.08
N SER A 446 -4.07 -8.10 3.62
CA SER A 446 -3.73 -9.29 2.83
C SER A 446 -4.83 -9.73 1.86
N GLU A 447 -6.11 -9.46 2.17
CA GLU A 447 -7.21 -9.84 1.29
C GLU A 447 -7.38 -8.86 0.11
N TYR A 448 -6.89 -7.63 0.20
CA TYR A 448 -7.30 -6.52 -0.68
C TYR A 448 -7.07 -6.83 -2.15
N GLY A 449 -5.90 -7.34 -2.51
CA GLY A 449 -5.56 -7.68 -3.90
C GLY A 449 -6.24 -8.95 -4.42
N GLN A 450 -6.71 -9.83 -3.52
CA GLN A 450 -7.38 -11.09 -3.86
C GLN A 450 -8.85 -10.89 -4.21
N ILE A 451 -9.47 -9.83 -3.66
CA ILE A 451 -10.87 -9.51 -3.92
C ILE A 451 -11.02 -8.98 -5.35
N GLU A 452 -12.00 -9.46 -6.11
CA GLU A 452 -12.29 -8.92 -7.46
C GLU A 452 -13.03 -7.58 -7.40
N GLU A 453 -13.91 -7.42 -6.41
CA GLU A 453 -14.64 -6.17 -6.14
C GLU A 453 -13.63 -5.05 -5.83
N THR A 454 -13.71 -3.96 -6.57
CA THR A 454 -12.89 -2.77 -6.36
C THR A 454 -13.53 -1.81 -5.37
N PHE A 455 -14.86 -1.68 -5.42
CA PHE A 455 -15.60 -0.79 -4.53
C PHE A 455 -17.04 -1.27 -4.40
N SER A 456 -17.54 -1.45 -3.17
CA SER A 456 -18.87 -2.02 -2.96
C SER A 456 -19.97 -1.18 -3.61
N PRO A 457 -20.88 -1.79 -4.40
CA PRO A 457 -22.08 -1.13 -4.91
C PRO A 457 -22.93 -0.48 -3.81
N VAL A 458 -22.92 -1.03 -2.59
CA VAL A 458 -23.64 -0.45 -1.45
C VAL A 458 -23.02 0.89 -1.04
N ALA A 459 -21.69 0.95 -0.96
CA ALA A 459 -20.97 2.17 -0.65
C ALA A 459 -21.10 3.22 -1.77
N LEU A 460 -20.94 2.82 -3.04
CA LEU A 460 -21.15 3.68 -4.21
C LEU A 460 -22.54 4.35 -4.18
N LYS A 461 -23.58 3.54 -3.93
CA LYS A 461 -24.97 4.02 -3.84
C LYS A 461 -25.19 4.94 -2.65
N GLU A 462 -24.61 4.63 -1.49
CA GLU A 462 -24.73 5.47 -0.29
C GLU A 462 -24.16 6.87 -0.53
N VAL A 463 -22.98 6.96 -1.17
CA VAL A 463 -22.35 8.23 -1.52
C VAL A 463 -23.22 9.00 -2.52
N SER A 464 -23.63 8.37 -3.63
CA SER A 464 -24.42 9.07 -4.65
C SER A 464 -25.78 9.56 -4.13
N ASP A 465 -26.50 8.71 -3.40
CA ASP A 465 -27.84 9.04 -2.90
C ASP A 465 -27.78 10.18 -1.91
N TRP A 466 -26.77 10.18 -1.03
CA TRP A 466 -26.61 11.24 -0.06
C TRP A 466 -26.26 12.56 -0.73
N ILE A 467 -25.29 12.58 -1.67
CA ILE A 467 -24.94 13.79 -2.43
C ILE A 467 -26.19 14.33 -3.15
N LEU A 468 -26.90 13.48 -3.89
CA LEU A 468 -28.13 13.89 -4.57
C LEU A 468 -29.23 14.35 -3.61
N SER A 469 -29.23 13.91 -2.34
CA SER A 469 -30.24 14.34 -1.37
C SER A 469 -30.01 15.78 -0.88
N ILE A 470 -28.76 16.24 -0.80
CA ILE A 470 -28.40 17.57 -0.30
C ILE A 470 -28.33 18.64 -1.39
N LEU A 471 -28.27 18.22 -2.66
CA LEU A 471 -28.24 19.12 -3.83
C LEU A 471 -29.63 19.59 -4.30
N LYS A 472 -30.71 19.15 -3.63
CA LYS A 472 -32.10 19.42 -4.01
C LYS A 472 -32.58 20.83 -3.68
#